data_AF-A0A7S0GBJ0-F1
#
_entry.id   AF-A0A7S0GBJ0-F1
#
_cell.length_a   1.000
_cell.length_b   1.000
_cell.length_c   1.000
_cell.angle_alpha   90.00
_cell.angle_beta   90.00
_cell.angle_gamma   90.00
#
_symmetry.space_group_name_H-M   'P 1'
#
loop_
_entity.id
_entity.type
_entity.pdbx_description
1 polymer ?
#
loop_
_entity_poly.entity_id
_entity_poly.type
_entity_poly.pdbx_seq_one_letter_code
_entity_poly.pdbx_strand_id
1 'polypeptide(L)'
;VAFGVWINIGITWGRLTQGWDIITSTHFAVSALATGGLTAPSVGKDGIMPAQSALFCGIYCLFGIPLFALTIGHFARVLVESHISAAEYAAVARPFTNDEFNFAKSLCTKYDDLVHLGDFIVLQLLRQGKISFETVEIMRSHFYSLDTDNSGGLTYHQAKQHG
;
A
#
# COMPACT_ATOMS: atom_id res chain seq x y z
N VAL A 1 -5.78 -9.21 -16.86
CA VAL A 1 -6.69 -10.01 -17.73
C VAL A 1 -8.15 -9.76 -17.39
N ALA A 2 -8.61 -10.03 -16.15
CA ALA A 2 -10.01 -9.82 -15.74
C ALA A 2 -10.56 -8.41 -16.05
N PHE A 3 -9.77 -7.36 -15.78
CA PHE A 3 -10.15 -5.98 -16.10
C PHE A 3 -10.32 -5.71 -17.61
N GLY A 4 -9.46 -6.30 -18.45
CA GLY A 4 -9.59 -6.18 -19.90
C GLY A 4 -10.87 -6.85 -20.42
N VAL A 5 -11.24 -8.00 -19.85
CA VAL A 5 -12.52 -8.65 -20.15
C VAL A 5 -13.70 -7.77 -19.72
N TRP A 6 -13.61 -7.16 -18.54
CA TRP A 6 -14.66 -6.28 -18.02
C TRP A 6 -14.88 -5.04 -18.90
N ILE A 7 -13.80 -4.40 -19.37
CA ILE A 7 -13.85 -3.29 -20.33
C ILE A 7 -14.55 -3.72 -21.63
N ASN A 8 -14.22 -4.91 -22.15
CA ASN A 8 -14.86 -5.43 -23.37
C ASN A 8 -16.37 -5.63 -23.19
N ILE A 9 -16.83 -6.09 -22.03
CA ILE A 9 -18.28 -6.20 -21.72
C ILE A 9 -18.95 -4.83 -21.84
N GLY A 10 -18.35 -3.77 -21.28
CA GLY A 10 -18.86 -2.40 -21.38
C GLY A 10 -18.90 -1.88 -22.83
N ILE A 11 -17.86 -2.17 -23.61
CA ILE A 11 -17.78 -1.78 -25.04
C ILE A 11 -18.85 -2.50 -25.86
N THR A 12 -18.97 -3.82 -25.71
CA THR A 12 -19.96 -4.62 -26.43
C THR A 12 -21.38 -4.18 -26.08
N TRP A 13 -21.65 -3.89 -24.81
CA TRP A 13 -22.95 -3.37 -24.38
C TRP A 13 -23.26 -2.01 -25.03
N GLY A 14 -22.31 -1.06 -25.02
CA GLY A 14 -22.48 0.26 -25.65
C GLY A 14 -22.74 0.16 -27.17
N ARG A 15 -22.07 -0.77 -27.85
CA ARG A 15 -22.28 -1.03 -29.27
C ARG A 15 -23.66 -1.61 -29.56
N LEU A 16 -24.09 -2.61 -28.82
CA LEU A 16 -25.32 -3.36 -29.11
C LEU A 16 -26.58 -2.65 -28.64
N THR A 17 -26.55 -1.98 -27.49
CA THR A 17 -27.75 -1.39 -26.88
C THR A 17 -27.91 0.09 -27.17
N GLN A 18 -26.80 0.84 -27.23
CA GLN A 18 -26.82 2.29 -27.45
C GLN A 18 -26.49 2.67 -28.91
N GLY A 19 -26.02 1.71 -29.73
CA GLY A 19 -25.64 1.96 -31.12
C GLY A 19 -24.43 2.88 -31.28
N TRP A 20 -23.65 3.07 -30.22
CA TRP A 20 -22.48 3.96 -30.24
C TRP A 20 -21.39 3.45 -31.16
N ASP A 21 -20.50 4.31 -31.62
CA ASP A 21 -19.26 3.88 -32.26
C ASP A 21 -18.31 3.24 -31.23
N ILE A 22 -17.24 2.59 -31.71
CA ILE A 22 -16.31 1.87 -30.82
C ILE A 22 -15.53 2.82 -29.92
N ILE A 23 -15.29 4.06 -30.35
CA ILE A 23 -14.55 5.07 -29.61
C ILE A 23 -15.43 5.57 -28.47
N THR A 24 -16.68 5.95 -28.75
CA THR A 24 -17.65 6.37 -27.74
C THR A 24 -17.95 5.24 -26.73
N SER A 25 -18.05 4.00 -27.20
CA SER A 25 -18.26 2.84 -26.32
C SER A 25 -17.07 2.59 -25.38
N THR A 26 -15.84 2.75 -25.89
CA THR A 26 -14.61 2.64 -25.08
C THR A 26 -14.52 3.79 -24.09
N HIS A 27 -14.85 5.00 -24.52
CA HIS A 27 -14.86 6.19 -23.67
C HIS A 27 -15.85 6.03 -22.50
N PHE A 28 -17.07 5.54 -22.77
CA PHE A 28 -18.02 5.16 -21.72
C PHE A 28 -17.43 4.11 -20.77
N ALA A 29 -16.93 3.00 -21.32
CA ALA A 29 -16.46 1.87 -20.54
C ALA A 29 -15.31 2.24 -19.58
N VAL A 30 -14.41 3.15 -19.98
CA VAL A 30 -13.30 3.63 -19.14
C VAL A 30 -13.76 4.74 -18.20
N SER A 31 -14.48 5.75 -18.71
CA SER A 31 -14.91 6.92 -17.92
C SER A 31 -15.86 6.56 -16.79
N ALA A 32 -16.77 5.61 -17.00
CA ALA A 32 -17.68 5.13 -15.97
C ALA A 32 -16.92 4.44 -14.81
N LEU A 33 -15.90 3.62 -15.13
CA LEU A 33 -15.10 2.93 -14.12
C LEU A 33 -14.11 3.85 -13.40
N ALA A 34 -13.62 4.86 -14.09
CA ALA A 34 -12.81 5.92 -13.51
C ALA A 34 -13.63 6.95 -12.72
N THR A 35 -14.94 6.74 -12.55
CA THR A 35 -15.89 7.65 -11.87
C THR A 35 -16.03 9.04 -12.51
N GLY A 36 -15.55 9.20 -13.75
CA GLY A 36 -15.63 10.47 -14.49
C GLY A 36 -17.01 10.72 -15.09
N GLY A 37 -17.74 9.67 -15.48
CA GLY A 37 -19.14 9.76 -15.92
C GLY A 37 -19.41 10.67 -17.13
N LEU A 38 -18.42 10.87 -18.01
CA LEU A 38 -18.48 11.86 -19.09
C LEU A 38 -19.38 11.45 -20.27
N THR A 39 -19.69 10.16 -20.39
CA THR A 39 -20.63 9.65 -21.39
C THR A 39 -21.74 8.93 -20.66
N ALA A 40 -22.96 9.43 -20.79
CA ALA A 40 -24.15 8.82 -20.22
C ALA A 40 -24.94 8.09 -21.31
N PRO A 41 -25.54 6.93 -21.01
CA PRO A 41 -26.48 6.28 -21.92
C PRO A 41 -27.68 7.18 -22.25
N SER A 42 -28.28 6.95 -23.41
CA SER A 42 -29.42 7.73 -23.88
C SER A 42 -30.59 7.66 -22.90
N VAL A 43 -31.20 8.82 -22.65
CA VAL A 43 -32.39 8.96 -21.81
C VAL A 43 -33.65 8.99 -22.67
N GLY A 44 -34.77 8.52 -22.11
CA GLY A 44 -36.06 8.64 -22.76
C GLY A 44 -36.53 10.09 -22.91
N LYS A 45 -37.66 10.29 -23.60
CA LYS A 45 -38.27 11.62 -23.79
C LYS A 45 -38.61 12.32 -22.46
N ASP A 46 -38.78 11.54 -21.41
CA ASP A 46 -39.10 12.00 -20.05
C ASP A 46 -37.84 12.39 -19.25
N GLY A 47 -36.65 12.34 -19.86
CA GLY A 47 -35.36 12.56 -19.19
C GLY A 47 -34.92 11.41 -18.29
N ILE A 48 -35.72 10.36 -18.19
CA ILE A 48 -35.44 9.18 -17.35
C ILE A 48 -34.70 8.13 -18.19
N MET A 49 -33.64 7.58 -17.61
CA MET A 49 -32.89 6.48 -18.19
C MET A 49 -33.73 5.19 -18.18
N PRO A 50 -33.79 4.43 -19.29
CA PRO A 50 -34.47 3.13 -19.31
C PRO A 50 -33.96 2.19 -18.22
N ALA A 51 -34.87 1.47 -17.54
CA ALA A 51 -34.53 0.63 -16.39
C ALA A 51 -33.46 -0.43 -16.68
N GLN A 52 -33.46 -1.00 -17.90
CA GLN A 52 -32.45 -1.97 -18.33
C GLN A 52 -31.04 -1.35 -18.40
N SER A 53 -30.93 -0.14 -18.94
CA SER A 53 -29.65 0.57 -19.06
C SER A 53 -29.15 1.06 -17.70
N ALA A 54 -30.06 1.49 -16.82
CA ALA A 54 -29.74 1.89 -15.46
C ALA A 54 -29.22 0.71 -14.63
N LEU A 55 -29.88 -0.44 -14.72
CA LEU A 55 -29.49 -1.64 -13.99
C LEU A 55 -28.14 -2.19 -14.46
N PHE A 56 -27.91 -2.21 -15.78
CA PHE A 56 -26.59 -2.57 -16.33
C PHE A 56 -25.50 -1.61 -15.83
N CYS A 57 -25.72 -0.29 -15.97
CA CYS A 57 -24.76 0.72 -15.54
C CYS A 57 -24.43 0.59 -14.04
N GLY A 58 -25.45 0.39 -13.20
CA GLY A 58 -25.28 0.19 -11.76
C GLY A 58 -24.42 -1.04 -11.43
N ILE A 59 -24.72 -2.20 -12.02
CA ILE A 59 -23.93 -3.43 -11.79
C ILE A 59 -22.51 -3.29 -12.36
N TYR A 60 -22.39 -2.70 -13.55
CA TYR A 60 -21.11 -2.50 -14.22
C TYR A 60 -20.17 -1.63 -13.38
N CYS A 61 -20.69 -0.54 -12.80
CA CYS A 61 -19.93 0.34 -11.92
C CYS A 61 -19.64 -0.31 -10.55
N LEU A 62 -20.61 -1.02 -9.95
CA LEU A 62 -20.46 -1.64 -8.63
C LEU A 62 -19.25 -2.58 -8.56
N PHE A 63 -19.06 -3.42 -9.56
CA PHE A 63 -17.92 -4.36 -9.61
C PHE A 63 -16.71 -3.79 -10.37
N GLY A 64 -16.96 -2.95 -11.36
CA GLY A 64 -15.90 -2.43 -12.22
C GLY A 64 -15.03 -1.37 -11.54
N ILE A 65 -15.58 -0.54 -10.64
CA ILE A 65 -14.81 0.49 -9.93
C ILE A 65 -13.75 -0.16 -9.00
N PRO A 66 -14.10 -1.14 -8.13
CA PRO A 66 -13.09 -1.86 -7.36
C PRO A 66 -12.04 -2.55 -8.23
N LEU A 67 -12.46 -3.18 -9.33
CA LEU A 67 -11.55 -3.86 -10.25
C LEU A 67 -10.58 -2.87 -10.91
N PHE A 68 -11.08 -1.70 -11.33
CA PHE A 68 -10.27 -0.60 -11.86
C PHE A 68 -9.25 -0.12 -10.82
N ALA A 69 -9.69 0.14 -9.60
CA ALA A 69 -8.83 0.59 -8.50
C ALA A 69 -7.69 -0.38 -8.21
N LEU A 70 -7.97 -1.69 -8.16
CA LEU A 70 -6.95 -2.72 -7.97
C LEU A 70 -5.92 -2.72 -9.11
N THR A 71 -6.37 -2.64 -10.36
CA THR A 71 -5.46 -2.62 -11.51
C THR A 71 -4.58 -1.38 -11.55
N ILE A 72 -5.16 -0.19 -11.37
CA ILE A 72 -4.39 1.07 -11.29
C ILE A 72 -3.40 1.00 -10.12
N GLY A 73 -3.81 0.46 -8.97
CA GLY A 73 -2.92 0.28 -7.82
C GLY A 73 -1.69 -0.59 -8.13
N HIS A 74 -1.86 -1.69 -8.86
CA HIS A 74 -0.74 -2.53 -9.30
C HIS A 74 0.17 -1.80 -10.31
N PHE A 75 -0.41 -1.12 -11.29
CA PHE A 75 0.37 -0.35 -12.27
C PHE A 75 1.13 0.80 -11.62
N ALA A 76 0.50 1.51 -10.68
CA ALA A 76 1.13 2.59 -9.92
C ALA A 76 2.32 2.07 -9.12
N ARG A 77 2.20 0.89 -8.47
CA ARG A 77 3.32 0.27 -7.77
C ARG A 77 4.49 0.00 -8.72
N VAL A 78 4.25 -0.64 -9.87
CA VAL A 78 5.32 -0.93 -10.84
C VAL A 78 6.02 0.34 -11.34
N LEU A 79 5.27 1.42 -11.58
CA LEU A 79 5.83 2.69 -12.04
C LEU A 79 6.67 3.39 -10.96
N VAL A 80 6.26 3.28 -9.69
CA VAL A 80 6.88 4.00 -8.58
C VAL A 80 7.90 3.13 -7.84
N GLU A 81 7.96 1.82 -8.10
CA GLU A 81 8.84 0.85 -7.41
C GLU A 81 10.32 1.23 -7.50
N SER A 82 10.79 1.73 -8.65
CA SER A 82 12.16 2.21 -8.82
C SER A 82 12.46 3.43 -7.95
N HIS A 83 11.49 4.34 -7.82
CA HIS A 83 11.62 5.53 -6.99
C HIS A 83 11.56 5.18 -5.49
N ILE A 84 10.65 4.28 -5.10
CA ILE A 84 10.55 3.77 -3.73
C ILE A 84 11.85 3.08 -3.35
N SER A 85 12.36 2.18 -4.19
CA SER A 85 13.61 1.46 -3.94
C SER A 85 14.81 2.41 -3.83
N ALA A 86 14.87 3.42 -4.70
CA ALA A 86 15.92 4.44 -4.65
C ALA A 86 15.82 5.32 -3.39
N ALA A 87 14.61 5.70 -2.98
CA ALA A 87 14.38 6.46 -1.76
C ALA A 87 14.72 5.63 -0.50
N GLU A 88 14.36 4.35 -0.47
CA GLU A 88 14.74 3.42 0.59
C GLU A 88 16.26 3.25 0.67
N TYR A 89 16.93 3.07 -0.47
CA TYR A 89 18.39 2.97 -0.53
C TYR A 89 19.07 4.26 -0.08
N ALA A 90 18.58 5.42 -0.52
CA ALA A 90 19.09 6.72 -0.10
C ALA A 90 18.91 6.97 1.40
N ALA A 91 17.79 6.50 1.98
CA ALA A 91 17.54 6.58 3.42
C ALA A 91 18.49 5.69 4.23
N VAL A 92 18.96 4.56 3.69
CA VAL A 92 19.98 3.69 4.32
C VAL A 92 21.38 4.24 4.13
N ALA A 93 21.71 4.73 2.93
CA ALA A 93 23.04 5.21 2.59
C ALA A 93 23.37 6.59 3.20
N ARG A 94 22.38 7.30 3.76
CA ARG A 94 22.59 8.61 4.38
C ARG A 94 23.45 8.46 5.64
N PRO A 95 24.57 9.20 5.74
CA PRO A 95 25.42 9.19 6.93
C PRO A 95 24.67 9.67 8.18
N PHE A 96 25.10 9.19 9.33
CA PHE A 96 24.52 9.57 10.61
C PHE A 96 24.88 11.00 10.99
N THR A 97 23.90 11.71 11.54
CA THR A 97 24.18 12.92 12.32
C THR A 97 24.70 12.54 13.71
N ASN A 98 25.36 13.47 14.41
CA ASN A 98 25.84 13.24 15.77
C ASN A 98 24.68 12.88 16.72
N ASP A 99 23.51 13.50 16.55
CA ASP A 99 22.33 13.21 17.37
C ASP A 99 21.79 11.80 17.08
N GLU A 100 21.74 11.38 15.81
CA GLU A 100 21.34 10.02 15.42
C GLU A 100 22.31 8.98 15.98
N PHE A 101 23.61 9.27 15.98
CA PHE A 101 24.63 8.38 16.53
C PHE A 101 24.50 8.21 18.05
N ASN A 102 24.33 9.32 18.77
CA ASN A 102 24.13 9.30 20.23
C ASN A 102 22.80 8.65 20.61
N PHE A 103 21.77 8.82 19.78
CA PHE A 103 20.51 8.15 19.95
C PHE A 103 20.61 6.64 19.67
N ALA A 104 21.32 6.20 18.61
CA ALA A 104 21.58 4.78 18.37
C ALA A 104 22.24 4.11 19.57
N LYS A 105 23.23 4.77 20.18
CA LYS A 105 23.88 4.28 21.40
C LYS A 105 22.89 4.05 22.53
N SER A 106 21.88 4.90 22.69
CA SER A 106 20.91 4.74 23.78
C SER A 106 19.86 3.65 23.51
N LEU A 107 19.84 3.01 22.34
CA LEU A 107 18.80 2.06 21.95
C LEU A 107 18.97 0.67 22.56
N CYS A 108 20.13 0.01 22.40
CA CYS A 108 20.33 -1.33 22.93
C CYS A 108 21.56 -1.46 23.84
N THR A 109 22.60 -0.63 23.69
CA THR A 109 23.88 -0.85 24.39
C THR A 109 24.27 0.30 25.31
N LYS A 110 24.29 0.06 26.63
CA LYS A 110 24.53 1.12 27.63
C LYS A 110 26.00 1.30 28.04
N TYR A 111 26.89 0.39 27.64
CA TYR A 111 28.18 0.18 28.31
C TYR A 111 29.41 0.41 27.44
N ASP A 112 29.28 0.62 26.14
CA ASP A 112 30.41 0.93 25.27
C ASP A 112 30.14 2.12 24.34
N ASP A 113 31.23 2.64 23.76
CA ASP A 113 31.19 3.80 22.87
C ASP A 113 30.95 3.43 21.41
N LEU A 114 30.55 2.19 21.15
CA LEU A 114 30.38 1.63 19.82
C LEU A 114 28.89 1.54 19.46
N VAL A 115 28.59 1.60 18.16
CA VAL A 115 27.25 1.30 17.66
C VAL A 115 27.30 -0.12 17.12
N HIS A 116 26.63 -1.06 17.79
CA HIS A 116 26.59 -2.43 17.31
C HIS A 116 25.64 -2.56 16.12
N LEU A 117 25.75 -3.69 15.40
CA LEU A 117 24.87 -3.99 14.28
C LEU A 117 23.38 -3.97 14.69
N GLY A 118 23.07 -4.42 15.92
CA GLY A 118 21.72 -4.33 16.48
C GLY A 118 21.23 -2.90 16.60
N ASP A 119 22.02 -2.01 17.23
CA ASP A 119 21.73 -0.59 17.38
C ASP A 119 21.54 0.10 16.01
N PHE A 120 22.40 -0.24 15.03
CA PHE A 120 22.31 0.25 13.66
C PHE A 120 20.99 -0.15 12.98
N ILE A 121 20.59 -1.42 13.09
CA ILE A 121 19.36 -1.93 12.48
C ILE A 121 18.13 -1.27 13.11
N VAL A 122 18.06 -1.18 14.44
CA VAL A 122 16.94 -0.54 15.13
C VAL A 122 16.84 0.94 14.76
N LEU A 123 17.97 1.65 14.73
CA LEU A 123 18.01 3.04 14.28
C LEU A 123 17.51 3.16 12.83
N GLN A 124 17.94 2.28 11.93
CA GLN A 124 17.52 2.34 10.53
C GLN A 124 16.04 2.05 10.33
N LEU A 125 15.45 1.15 11.14
CA LEU A 125 14.01 0.89 11.15
C LEU A 125 13.21 2.09 11.67
N LEU A 126 13.73 2.81 12.67
CA LEU A 126 13.16 4.06 13.16
C LEU A 126 13.23 5.18 12.10
N ARG A 127 14.39 5.34 11.43
CA ARG A 127 14.57 6.33 10.35
C ARG A 127 13.64 6.11 9.15
N GLN A 128 13.35 4.84 8.85
CA GLN A 128 12.39 4.47 7.79
C GLN A 128 10.92 4.58 8.24
N GLY A 129 10.65 4.88 9.52
CA GLY A 129 9.31 4.90 10.08
C GLY A 129 8.62 3.53 10.11
N LYS A 130 9.38 2.43 9.96
CA LYS A 130 8.86 1.05 9.98
C LYS A 130 8.50 0.61 11.40
N ILE A 131 9.14 1.21 12.40
CA ILE A 131 8.85 1.01 13.82
C ILE A 131 8.76 2.38 14.50
N SER A 132 7.94 2.49 15.56
CA SER A 132 7.88 3.68 16.41
C SER A 132 8.82 3.53 17.61
N PHE A 133 9.17 4.64 18.24
CA PHE A 133 9.96 4.65 19.48
C PHE A 133 9.28 3.86 20.60
N GLU A 134 7.96 4.00 20.74
CA GLU A 134 7.15 3.26 21.72
C GLU A 134 7.27 1.73 21.54
N THR A 135 7.22 1.25 20.29
CA THR A 135 7.41 -0.17 19.99
C THR A 135 8.78 -0.66 20.41
N VAL A 136 9.83 0.16 20.23
CA VAL A 136 11.19 -0.18 20.66
C VAL A 136 11.28 -0.27 22.19
N GLU A 137 10.66 0.64 22.92
CA GLU A 137 10.61 0.58 24.40
C GLU A 137 9.88 -0.66 24.91
N ILE A 138 8.78 -1.06 24.26
CA ILE A 138 8.05 -2.30 24.59
C ILE A 138 8.95 -3.52 24.35
N MET A 139 9.61 -3.60 23.20
CA MET A 139 10.54 -4.69 22.88
C MET A 139 11.69 -4.77 23.89
N ARG A 140 12.26 -3.61 24.28
CA ARG A 140 13.32 -3.52 25.27
C ARG A 140 12.83 -3.96 26.66
N SER A 141 11.66 -3.51 27.08
CA SER A 141 11.06 -3.89 28.36
C SER A 141 10.81 -5.40 28.42
N HIS A 142 10.33 -5.98 27.33
CA HIS A 142 10.14 -7.41 27.21
C HIS A 142 11.47 -8.18 27.25
N PHE A 143 12.51 -7.70 26.56
CA PHE A 143 13.85 -8.27 26.64
C PHE A 143 14.37 -8.32 28.09
N TYR A 144 14.28 -7.21 28.83
CA TYR A 144 14.72 -7.18 30.23
C TYR A 144 13.87 -8.04 31.17
N SER A 145 12.60 -8.29 30.84
CA SER A 145 11.80 -9.25 31.61
C SER A 145 12.27 -10.71 31.44
N LEU A 146 12.93 -11.02 30.33
CA LEU A 146 13.48 -12.34 30.02
C LEU A 146 14.94 -12.49 30.45
N ASP A 147 15.72 -11.40 30.45
CA ASP A 147 17.14 -11.36 30.85
C ASP A 147 17.27 -11.36 32.39
N THR A 148 16.91 -12.48 33.00
CA THR A 148 16.88 -12.64 34.47
C THR A 148 18.25 -12.47 35.12
N ASP A 149 19.34 -12.73 34.39
CA ASP A 149 20.72 -12.61 34.86
C ASP A 149 21.36 -11.25 34.52
N ASN A 150 20.63 -10.35 33.85
CA ASN A 150 21.12 -9.04 33.38
C ASN A 150 22.43 -9.17 32.60
N SER A 151 22.56 -10.26 31.85
CA SER A 151 23.76 -10.53 31.07
C SER A 151 23.85 -9.65 29.81
N GLY A 152 22.75 -9.01 29.44
CA GLY A 152 22.62 -8.30 28.16
C GLY A 152 22.40 -9.26 26.98
N GLY A 153 22.15 -10.54 27.25
CA GLY A 153 21.85 -11.58 26.27
C GLY A 153 20.76 -12.52 26.77
N LEU A 154 20.05 -13.19 25.86
CA LEU A 154 19.07 -14.21 26.22
C LEU A 154 19.62 -15.59 25.90
N THR A 155 19.68 -16.46 26.91
CA THR A 155 19.90 -17.89 26.69
C THR A 155 18.63 -18.54 26.12
N TYR A 156 18.79 -19.70 25.48
CA TYR A 156 17.65 -20.46 24.93
C TYR A 156 16.57 -20.75 25.98
N HIS A 157 16.98 -21.01 27.23
CA HIS A 157 16.05 -21.31 28.32
C HIS A 157 15.25 -20.06 28.74
N GLN A 158 15.90 -18.91 28.85
CA GLN A 158 15.23 -17.63 29.15
C GLN A 158 14.29 -17.21 28.02
N ALA A 159 14.71 -17.35 26.76
CA ALA A 159 13.91 -17.00 25.59
C ALA A 159 12.61 -17.84 25.46
N LYS A 160 12.56 -19.03 26.07
CA LYS A 160 11.42 -19.96 25.99
C LYS A 160 10.48 -19.89 27.19
N GLN A 161 10.82 -19.15 28.26
CA GLN A 161 10.00 -19.12 29.48
C GLN A 161 8.58 -18.52 29.29
N HIS A 162 8.28 -17.89 28.15
CA HIS A 162 6.98 -17.27 27.85
C HIS A 162 6.44 -17.56 26.44
N GLY A 163 6.73 -18.74 25.86
CA GLY A 163 6.05 -19.25 24.65
C GLY A 163 5.20 -20.47 24.95
#